data_AF-A0A354WKZ4-F1
#
_entry.id   AF-A0A354WKZ4-F1
#
_cell.length_a   1.000
_cell.length_b   1.000
_cell.length_c   1.000
_cell.angle_alpha   90.00
_cell.angle_beta   90.00
_cell.angle_gamma   90.00
#
_symmetry.space_group_name_H-M   'P 1'
#
loop_
_entity.id
_entity.type
_entity.pdbx_description
1 polymer ?
#
loop_
_entity_poly.entity_id
_entity_poly.type
_entity_poly.pdbx_seq_one_letter_code
_entity_poly.pdbx_strand_id
1 'polypeptide(L)' 'MEGETISVIIPAYNVAPWLPRCLDSILAQTYPKLEILVVDDGSADSTWQVMESYAARDGRI' A
#
# COMPACT_ATOMS: atom_id res chain seq x y z
N MET A 1 -9.61 20.96 -6.19
CA MET A 1 -10.65 19.91 -6.04
C MET A 1 -10.89 19.69 -4.56
N GLU A 2 -12.07 20.08 -4.10
CA GLU A 2 -12.60 19.69 -2.79
C GLU A 2 -12.93 18.19 -2.83
N GLY A 3 -12.60 17.50 -1.75
CA GLY A 3 -12.67 16.05 -1.60
C GLY A 3 -11.93 15.67 -0.33
N GLU A 4 -12.46 14.76 0.44
CA GLU A 4 -11.84 14.31 1.69
C GLU A 4 -10.69 13.34 1.42
N THR A 5 -9.74 13.23 2.34
CA THR A 5 -8.74 12.15 2.27
C THR A 5 -9.42 10.82 2.54
N ILE A 6 -9.17 9.82 1.68
CA ILE A 6 -9.60 8.44 1.91
C ILE A 6 -8.38 7.64 2.38
N SER A 7 -8.49 7.06 3.57
CA SER A 7 -7.48 6.15 4.10
C SER A 7 -7.80 4.71 3.69
N VAL A 8 -6.85 4.04 3.04
CA VAL A 8 -6.93 2.63 2.63
C VAL A 8 -6.02 1.82 3.54
N ILE A 9 -6.61 0.98 4.39
CA ILE A 9 -5.87 0.16 5.36
C ILE A 9 -5.74 -1.26 4.82
N ILE A 10 -4.50 -1.76 4.74
CA ILE A 10 -4.16 -3.08 4.18
C ILE A 10 -3.40 -3.88 5.24
N PRO A 11 -4.05 -4.80 5.96
CA PRO A 11 -3.33 -5.79 6.76
C PRO A 11 -2.62 -6.78 5.81
N ALA A 12 -1.34 -7.06 6.07
CA ALA A 12 -0.50 -7.91 5.26
C ALA A 12 0.18 -8.97 6.14
N TYR A 13 0.07 -10.24 5.73
CA TYR A 13 0.77 -11.36 6.36
C TYR A 13 1.14 -12.42 5.33
N ASN A 14 2.43 -12.57 5.03
CA ASN A 14 2.95 -13.50 4.03
C ASN A 14 2.31 -13.37 2.63
N VAL A 15 2.25 -12.13 2.12
CA VAL A 15 1.57 -11.80 0.87
C VAL A 15 2.48 -11.19 -0.20
N ALA A 16 3.81 -11.38 -0.09
CA ALA A 16 4.78 -10.80 -1.01
C ALA A 16 4.44 -11.00 -2.51
N PRO A 17 3.91 -12.16 -2.97
CA PRO A 17 3.58 -12.35 -4.39
C PRO A 17 2.40 -11.50 -4.88
N TRP A 18 1.50 -11.09 -4.00
CA TRP A 18 0.25 -10.40 -4.36
C TRP A 18 0.27 -8.92 -4.03
N LEU A 19 1.05 -8.51 -3.03
CA LEU A 19 1.13 -7.14 -2.55
C LEU A 19 1.46 -6.12 -3.67
N PRO A 20 2.39 -6.38 -4.61
CA PRO A 20 2.68 -5.42 -5.69
C PRO A 20 1.46 -5.10 -6.54
N ARG A 21 0.72 -6.13 -7.00
CA ARG A 21 -0.49 -5.95 -7.80
C ARG A 21 -1.58 -5.22 -7.01
N CYS A 22 -1.70 -5.49 -5.71
CA CYS A 22 -2.65 -4.79 -4.84
C CYS A 22 -2.33 -3.29 -4.78
N LEU A 23 -1.09 -2.94 -4.44
CA LEU A 23 -0.65 -1.56 -4.32
C LEU A 23 -0.71 -0.82 -5.67
N ASP A 24 -0.26 -1.44 -6.76
CA ASP A 24 -0.34 -0.85 -8.10
C ASP A 24 -1.77 -0.48 -8.48
N SER A 25 -2.76 -1.31 -8.12
CA SER A 25 -4.17 -1.05 -8.40
C SER A 25 -4.75 0.13 -7.61
N ILE A 26 -4.28 0.33 -6.36
CA ILE A 26 -4.69 1.44 -5.50
C ILE A 26 -3.99 2.73 -5.93
N LEU A 27 -2.72 2.65 -6.29
CA LEU A 27 -1.95 3.81 -6.78
C LEU A 27 -2.47 4.34 -8.12
N ALA A 28 -3.09 3.47 -8.93
CA ALA A 28 -3.72 3.82 -10.21
C ALA A 28 -5.14 4.40 -10.09
N GLN A 29 -5.69 4.56 -8.87
CA GLN A 29 -7.02 5.14 -8.70
C GLN A 29 -7.07 6.58 -9.22
N THR A 30 -8.21 6.94 -9.82
CA THR A 30 -8.46 8.29 -10.34
C THR A 30 -8.77 9.30 -9.24
N TYR A 31 -9.06 8.84 -8.02
CA TYR A 31 -9.25 9.71 -6.86
C TYR A 31 -7.90 10.16 -6.29
N PRO A 32 -7.64 11.47 -6.16
CA PRO A 32 -6.29 11.98 -5.93
C PRO A 32 -5.86 12.02 -4.44
N LYS A 33 -6.80 12.01 -3.49
CA LYS A 33 -6.52 12.20 -2.06
C LYS A 33 -6.56 10.88 -1.31
N LEU A 34 -5.52 10.07 -1.49
CA LEU A 34 -5.36 8.78 -0.82
C LEU A 34 -4.24 8.85 0.22
N GLU A 35 -4.50 8.23 1.36
CA GLU A 35 -3.53 7.79 2.36
C GLU A 35 -3.58 6.25 2.38
N ILE A 36 -2.45 5.57 2.28
CA ILE A 36 -2.39 4.11 2.17
C ILE A 36 -1.57 3.60 3.34
N LEU A 37 -2.19 2.81 4.21
CA LEU A 37 -1.56 2.27 5.41
C LEU A 37 -1.43 0.75 5.27
N VAL A 38 -0.23 0.28 4.96
CA VAL A 38 0.08 -1.15 4.92
C VAL A 38 0.64 -1.59 6.26
N VAL A 39 -0.03 -2.52 6.92
CA VAL A 39 0.35 -3.01 8.25
C VAL A 39 0.82 -4.45 8.14
N ASP A 40 2.13 -4.67 8.34
CA ASP A 40 2.69 -6.01 8.42
C ASP A 40 2.36 -6.66 9.76
N ASP A 41 1.71 -7.81 9.74
CA ASP A 41 1.34 -8.61 10.92
C ASP A 41 2.42 -9.65 11.25
N GLY A 42 3.69 -9.25 11.14
CA GLY A 42 4.84 -10.11 11.41
C GLY A 42 5.11 -11.16 10.35
N SER A 43 5.10 -10.79 9.07
CA SER A 43 5.41 -11.71 7.97
C SER A 43 6.82 -12.32 8.09
N ALA A 44 6.95 -13.56 7.64
CA ALA A 44 8.21 -14.30 7.56
C ALA A 44 8.73 -14.44 6.11
N ASP A 45 7.97 -13.96 5.12
CA ASP A 45 8.37 -13.88 3.72
C ASP A 45 8.90 -12.48 3.37
N SER A 46 8.98 -12.17 2.07
CA SER A 46 9.49 -10.89 1.59
C SER A 46 8.48 -9.73 1.63
N THR A 47 7.37 -9.84 2.38
CA THR A 47 6.30 -8.82 2.41
C THR A 47 6.83 -7.46 2.84
N TRP A 48 7.68 -7.43 3.89
CA TRP A 48 8.28 -6.19 4.39
C TRP A 48 9.12 -5.47 3.34
N GLN A 49 9.97 -6.19 2.60
CA GLN A 49 10.83 -5.63 1.56
C GLN A 49 10.00 -5.07 0.41
N VAL A 50 8.86 -5.70 0.09
CA VAL A 50 7.91 -5.15 -0.89
C VAL A 50 7.34 -3.83 -0.36
N MET A 51 6.88 -3.77 0.89
CA MET A 51 6.36 -2.54 1.51
C MET A 51 7.38 -1.40 1.47
N GLU A 52 8.62 -1.64 1.89
CA GLU A 52 9.69 -0.63 1.86
C GLU A 52 9.94 -0.09 0.45
N SER A 53 9.91 -0.96 -0.56
CA SER A 53 10.11 -0.54 -1.95
C SER A 53 9.00 0.40 -2.44
N TYR A 54 7.75 0.20 -2.00
CA TYR A 54 6.62 1.03 -2.38
C TYR A 54 6.58 2.36 -1.61
N ALA A 55 6.82 2.33 -0.30
CA ALA A 55 6.92 3.54 0.53
C ALA A 55 8.04 4.49 0.05
N ALA A 56 9.16 3.94 -0.44
CA ALA A 56 10.24 4.73 -1.03
C ALA A 56 9.86 5.39 -2.38
N ARG A 57 8.86 4.84 -3.09
CA ARG A 57 8.47 5.27 -4.45
C ARG A 57 7.29 6.24 -4.46
N ASP A 58 6.40 6.17 -3.48
CA ASP A 58 5.18 6.98 -3.43
C ASP A 58 4.90 7.46 -2.01
N GLY A 59 4.90 8.78 -1.80
CA GLY A 59 4.73 9.39 -0.47
C GLY A 59 3.31 9.32 0.10
N ARG A 60 2.39 8.60 -0.56
CA ARG A 60 1.06 8.29 -0.03
C ARG A 60 1.01 6.97 0.76
N ILE A 61 2.06 6.15 0.67
CA ILE A 61 2.21 4.84 1.34
C ILE A 61 3.10 4.99 2.57
#